data_AF-A0A1U8LRS0-F1
#
_entry.id   AF-A0A1U8LRS0-F1
#
_cell.length_a   1.000
_cell.length_b   1.000
_cell.length_c   1.000
_cell.angle_alpha   90.00
_cell.angle_beta   90.00
_cell.angle_gamma   90.00
#
_symmetry.space_group_name_H-M   'P 1'
#
loop_
_entity.id
_entity.type
_entity.pdbx_description
1 polymer ?
#
loop_
_entity_poly.entity_id
_entity_poly.type
_entity_poly.pdbx_seq_one_letter_code
_entity_poly.pdbx_strand_id
1 'polypeptide(L)'
;MIATPEPDHDWKTELMAIDQSKSGIKGLVDAGLAKLPRVFVHDHLNLNIKSGPAPDNVNIPVIDFAGVNTDSTLRAMIIDEIRNACMKWGFFQVVNHGIPVITLEEMINGIRRFHEQEPEAKEKLYSRDESKKVTFNTKIDMSQTMAAYWRDTLTCVITQELPGTCRDIMLDYTNNVMNLGTTLFELISEALGLNPNHLKDIGCTEGLYVMGHYSPACPEPELTMGTGVHTDSGFLTVLLQDQIGGLQVLHDNRWIDVTPIPGALIINLGDLLQLISNDKFISVYHRVVARNIGPRISIASFFRTYIEPQNAFRRYGPIKELLSENNPPIYKETNLVDYFKFKHLKGVEGTSALAHFKLF
;
A
#
# COMPACT_ATOMS: atom_id res chain seq x y z
N MET A 1 26.54 -32.93 20.75
CA MET A 1 26.26 -32.83 19.31
C MET A 1 25.27 -31.70 19.14
N ILE A 2 25.75 -30.53 18.71
CA ILE A 2 24.90 -29.41 18.35
C ILE A 2 24.40 -29.75 16.95
N ALA A 3 23.07 -29.91 16.80
CA ALA A 3 22.47 -30.20 15.51
C ALA A 3 22.86 -29.08 14.53
N THR A 4 23.48 -29.48 13.43
CA THR A 4 23.67 -28.63 12.25
C THR A 4 22.31 -28.16 11.74
N PRO A 5 22.13 -26.89 11.37
CA PRO A 5 20.92 -26.47 10.68
C PRO A 5 20.81 -27.27 9.38
N GLU A 6 19.68 -27.92 9.13
CA GLU A 6 19.38 -28.45 7.80
C GLU A 6 19.36 -27.31 6.77
N PRO A 7 19.76 -27.58 5.52
CA PRO A 7 20.36 -26.59 4.66
C PRO A 7 19.32 -25.72 3.94
N ASP A 8 19.76 -24.54 3.53
CA ASP A 8 19.21 -23.58 2.56
C ASP A 8 18.57 -24.17 1.26
N HIS A 9 18.56 -25.49 1.09
CA HIS A 9 18.06 -26.22 -0.06
C HIS A 9 16.55 -26.44 -0.03
N ASP A 10 15.91 -26.50 1.16
CA ASP A 10 14.48 -26.82 1.28
C ASP A 10 13.59 -25.64 0.83
N TRP A 11 13.92 -24.42 1.28
CA TRP A 11 13.10 -23.24 1.01
C TRP A 11 13.04 -22.84 -0.47
N LYS A 12 14.17 -22.91 -1.21
CA LYS A 12 14.19 -22.54 -2.64
C LYS A 12 13.30 -23.47 -3.43
N THR A 13 13.33 -24.74 -3.09
CA THR A 13 12.52 -25.77 -3.72
C THR A 13 11.04 -25.57 -3.41
N GLU A 14 10.67 -25.30 -2.14
CA GLU A 14 9.30 -24.93 -1.78
C GLU A 14 8.81 -23.70 -2.56
N LEU A 15 9.61 -22.64 -2.59
CA LEU A 15 9.28 -21.40 -3.28
C LEU A 15 9.08 -21.63 -4.79
N MET A 16 10.00 -22.35 -5.43
CA MET A 16 9.90 -22.70 -6.84
C MET A 16 8.67 -23.55 -7.12
N ALA A 17 8.32 -24.49 -6.25
CA ALA A 17 7.14 -25.33 -6.39
C ALA A 17 5.85 -24.48 -6.31
N ILE A 18 5.76 -23.56 -5.35
CA ILE A 18 4.62 -22.62 -5.24
C ILE A 18 4.50 -21.79 -6.53
N ASP A 19 5.62 -21.25 -7.02
CA ASP A 19 5.63 -20.44 -8.24
C ASP A 19 5.26 -21.22 -9.49
N GLN A 20 5.78 -22.44 -9.64
CA GLN A 20 5.48 -23.31 -10.77
C GLN A 20 4.03 -23.78 -10.76
N SER A 21 3.41 -23.90 -9.58
CA SER A 21 1.99 -24.24 -9.47
C SER A 21 1.09 -23.15 -10.06
N LYS A 22 1.54 -21.88 -10.04
CA LYS A 22 0.80 -20.68 -10.45
C LYS A 22 -0.57 -20.52 -9.78
N SER A 23 -0.84 -21.29 -8.73
CA SER A 23 -2.14 -21.39 -8.06
C SER A 23 -2.29 -20.36 -6.93
N GLY A 24 -1.18 -19.79 -6.47
CA GLY A 24 -1.12 -18.89 -5.34
C GLY A 24 -1.30 -19.61 -4.00
N ILE A 25 -1.37 -18.84 -2.92
CA ILE A 25 -1.63 -19.38 -1.57
C ILE A 25 -3.02 -19.97 -1.49
N LYS A 26 -4.01 -19.43 -2.22
CA LYS A 26 -5.34 -20.06 -2.29
C LYS A 26 -5.24 -21.54 -2.70
N GLY A 27 -4.45 -21.85 -3.73
CA GLY A 27 -4.26 -23.23 -4.17
C GLY A 27 -3.65 -24.13 -3.09
N LEU A 28 -2.73 -23.59 -2.28
CA LEU A 28 -2.17 -24.31 -1.12
C LEU A 28 -3.25 -24.61 -0.07
N VAL A 29 -4.08 -23.62 0.26
CA VAL A 29 -5.16 -23.78 1.24
C VAL A 29 -6.21 -24.78 0.74
N ASP A 30 -6.61 -24.70 -0.52
CA ASP A 30 -7.58 -25.63 -1.12
C ASP A 30 -7.06 -27.09 -1.14
N ALA A 31 -5.74 -27.28 -1.18
CA ALA A 31 -5.10 -28.59 -1.08
C ALA A 31 -5.05 -29.16 0.36
N GLY A 32 -5.66 -28.47 1.35
CA GLY A 32 -5.78 -28.96 2.72
C GLY A 32 -4.54 -28.69 3.59
N LEU A 33 -3.84 -27.59 3.33
CA LEU A 33 -2.67 -27.19 4.10
C LEU A 33 -2.97 -27.05 5.61
N ALA A 34 -2.35 -27.92 6.41
CA ALA A 34 -2.54 -27.95 7.87
C ALA A 34 -1.51 -27.11 8.66
N LYS A 35 -0.35 -26.84 8.06
CA LYS A 35 0.75 -26.09 8.67
C LYS A 35 1.36 -25.14 7.67
N LEU A 36 1.94 -24.05 8.15
CA LEU A 36 2.57 -23.05 7.33
C LEU A 36 3.87 -23.60 6.71
N PRO A 37 4.03 -23.59 5.37
CA PRO A 37 5.29 -23.96 4.72
C PRO A 37 6.43 -23.07 5.18
N ARG A 38 7.65 -23.61 5.22
CA ARG A 38 8.81 -22.93 5.80
C ARG A 38 9.08 -21.58 5.13
N VAL A 39 8.84 -21.50 3.83
CA VAL A 39 9.00 -20.29 3.03
C VAL A 39 8.16 -19.08 3.47
N PHE A 40 7.08 -19.29 4.23
CA PHE A 40 6.25 -18.21 4.79
C PHE A 40 6.59 -17.89 6.26
N VAL A 41 7.50 -18.64 6.88
CA VAL A 41 7.88 -18.45 8.28
C VAL A 41 8.93 -17.36 8.39
N HIS A 42 8.67 -16.35 9.23
CA HIS A 42 9.54 -15.20 9.40
C HIS A 42 10.21 -15.18 10.78
N ASP A 43 11.31 -15.92 10.95
CA ASP A 43 12.01 -16.09 12.24
C ASP A 43 12.52 -14.79 12.87
N HIS A 44 12.88 -13.81 12.03
CA HIS A 44 13.48 -12.55 12.47
C HIS A 44 12.46 -11.46 12.81
N LEU A 45 11.17 -11.68 12.50
CA LEU A 45 10.13 -10.78 12.95
C LEU A 45 9.99 -11.00 14.46
N ASN A 46 10.70 -10.17 15.23
CA ASN A 46 10.34 -9.90 16.61
C ASN A 46 8.95 -9.26 16.60
N LEU A 47 7.91 -10.07 16.39
CA LEU A 47 6.50 -9.66 16.48
C LEU A 47 6.19 -9.08 17.87
N ASN A 48 7.07 -9.34 18.84
CA ASN A 48 7.11 -8.83 20.20
C ASN A 48 7.65 -7.39 20.39
N ILE A 49 7.85 -6.58 19.34
CA ILE A 49 8.06 -5.13 19.53
C ILE A 49 6.75 -4.53 20.04
N LYS A 50 6.58 -4.54 21.37
CA LYS A 50 5.54 -3.88 22.17
C LYS A 50 4.22 -3.67 21.42
N SER A 51 3.58 -4.74 20.98
CA SER A 51 2.11 -4.80 20.88
C SER A 51 1.53 -4.83 22.30
N GLY A 52 1.80 -3.79 23.09
CA GLY A 52 0.91 -3.48 24.19
C GLY A 52 -0.40 -2.97 23.57
N PRO A 53 -1.57 -3.22 24.18
CA PRO A 53 -2.76 -2.51 23.76
C PRO A 53 -2.39 -1.03 23.74
N ALA A 54 -2.61 -0.39 22.59
CA ALA A 54 -2.62 1.06 22.59
C ALA A 54 -3.60 1.49 23.70
N PRO A 55 -3.37 2.63 24.39
CA PRO A 55 -4.41 3.16 25.28
C PRO A 55 -5.73 3.12 24.52
N ASP A 56 -6.83 2.71 25.15
CA ASP A 56 -8.10 2.26 24.54
C ASP A 56 -8.75 3.20 23.48
N ASN A 57 -8.12 4.33 23.14
CA ASN A 57 -8.61 5.36 22.22
C ASN A 57 -7.57 5.85 21.18
N VAL A 58 -6.43 5.20 21.00
CA VAL A 58 -5.44 5.63 19.99
C VAL A 58 -5.72 4.93 18.66
N ASN A 59 -6.31 5.67 17.73
CA ASN A 59 -6.54 5.24 16.35
C ASN A 59 -6.10 6.36 15.40
N ILE A 60 -5.88 6.03 14.13
CA ILE A 60 -5.61 7.05 13.12
C ILE A 60 -6.81 8.01 13.02
N PRO A 61 -6.59 9.31 12.70
CA PRO A 61 -7.66 10.29 12.57
C PRO A 61 -8.74 9.83 11.59
N VAL A 62 -10.00 10.17 11.88
CA VAL A 62 -11.13 9.99 10.96
C VAL A 62 -11.58 11.38 10.54
N ILE A 63 -11.62 11.63 9.23
CA ILE A 63 -11.96 12.93 8.65
C ILE A 63 -13.25 12.80 7.84
N ASP A 64 -14.21 13.66 8.13
CA ASP A 64 -15.51 13.68 7.46
C ASP A 64 -15.45 14.63 6.25
N PHE A 65 -15.68 14.10 5.05
CA PHE A 65 -15.66 14.87 3.80
C PHE A 65 -17.04 15.46 3.43
N ALA A 66 -18.05 15.34 4.30
CA ALA A 66 -19.33 15.98 4.09
C ALA A 66 -19.16 17.50 3.89
N GLY A 67 -19.66 18.00 2.76
CA GLY A 67 -19.62 19.42 2.43
C GLY A 67 -18.27 19.97 1.94
N VAL A 68 -17.24 19.13 1.76
CA VAL A 68 -15.87 19.56 1.37
C VAL A 68 -15.79 20.39 0.08
N ASN A 69 -16.76 20.18 -0.82
CA ASN A 69 -16.86 20.88 -2.12
C ASN A 69 -17.99 21.92 -2.17
N THR A 70 -18.80 22.06 -1.11
CA THR A 70 -20.00 22.90 -1.12
C THR A 70 -20.01 23.96 -0.02
N ASP A 71 -19.19 23.82 1.02
CA ASP A 71 -19.10 24.75 2.14
C ASP A 71 -17.63 25.13 2.40
N SER A 72 -17.31 26.42 2.24
CA SER A 72 -15.96 26.94 2.42
C SER A 72 -15.48 26.88 3.87
N THR A 73 -16.38 26.97 4.85
CA THR A 73 -16.04 26.88 6.27
C THR A 73 -15.69 25.43 6.61
N LEU A 74 -16.51 24.47 6.18
CA LEU A 74 -16.21 23.05 6.36
C LEU A 74 -14.92 22.65 5.64
N ARG A 75 -14.70 23.13 4.41
CA ARG A 75 -13.45 22.88 3.68
C ARG A 75 -12.23 23.35 4.47
N ALA A 76 -12.26 24.56 5.04
CA ALA A 76 -11.14 25.08 5.83
C ALA A 76 -10.86 24.20 7.06
N MET A 77 -11.89 23.73 7.76
CA MET A 77 -11.75 22.79 8.87
C MET A 77 -11.13 21.45 8.42
N ILE A 78 -11.61 20.89 7.31
CA ILE A 78 -11.09 19.64 6.73
C ILE A 78 -9.62 19.80 6.33
N ILE A 79 -9.22 20.93 5.76
CA ILE A 79 -7.82 21.24 5.44
C ILE A 79 -6.95 21.22 6.71
N ASP A 80 -7.45 21.77 7.82
CA ASP A 80 -6.73 21.77 9.09
C ASP A 80 -6.60 20.36 9.69
N GLU A 81 -7.64 19.53 9.58
CA GLU A 81 -7.61 18.13 10.00
C GLU A 81 -6.64 17.31 9.15
N ILE A 82 -6.67 17.47 7.82
CA ILE A 82 -5.74 16.84 6.88
C ILE A 82 -4.31 17.25 7.20
N ARG A 83 -4.06 18.55 7.41
CA ARG A 83 -2.72 19.04 7.78
C ARG A 83 -2.20 18.32 9.02
N ASN A 84 -3.02 18.25 10.07
CA ASN A 84 -2.64 17.58 11.32
C ASN A 84 -2.41 16.07 11.12
N ALA A 85 -3.27 15.39 10.37
CA ALA A 85 -3.13 13.97 10.07
C ALA A 85 -1.85 13.69 9.26
N CYS A 86 -1.60 14.46 8.20
CA CYS A 86 -0.41 14.33 7.36
C CYS A 86 0.90 14.61 8.11
N MET A 87 0.90 15.54 9.06
CA MET A 87 2.09 15.89 9.86
C MET A 87 2.37 14.88 10.98
N LYS A 88 1.33 14.44 11.69
CA LYS A 88 1.49 13.64 12.93
C LYS A 88 1.35 12.15 12.72
N TRP A 89 0.56 11.75 11.74
CA TRP A 89 0.18 10.35 11.53
C TRP A 89 0.62 9.80 10.19
N GLY A 90 0.68 10.62 9.14
CA GLY A 90 0.88 10.15 7.76
C GLY A 90 -0.24 9.24 7.25
N PHE A 91 -1.28 9.03 8.06
CA PHE A 91 -2.42 8.13 7.88
C PHE A 91 -3.69 8.79 8.41
N PHE A 92 -4.82 8.52 7.77
CA PHE A 92 -6.16 8.85 8.28
C PHE A 92 -7.22 8.01 7.55
N GLN A 93 -8.40 7.90 8.14
CA GLN A 93 -9.59 7.38 7.47
C GLN A 93 -10.44 8.54 6.97
N VAL A 94 -11.11 8.34 5.85
CA VAL A 94 -12.08 9.28 5.31
C VAL A 94 -13.44 8.62 5.27
N VAL A 95 -14.47 9.36 5.71
CA VAL A 95 -15.89 9.02 5.56
C VAL A 95 -16.60 10.10 4.76
N ASN A 96 -17.80 9.79 4.25
CA ASN A 96 -18.58 10.71 3.40
C ASN A 96 -17.79 11.27 2.19
N HIS A 97 -16.86 10.48 1.65
CA HIS A 97 -16.00 10.83 0.49
C HIS A 97 -16.74 10.82 -0.86
N GLY A 98 -18.04 10.50 -0.89
CA GLY A 98 -18.88 10.55 -2.08
C GLY A 98 -18.82 9.33 -3.00
N ILE A 99 -18.00 8.31 -2.70
CA ILE A 99 -18.02 7.04 -3.45
C ILE A 99 -19.16 6.17 -2.91
N PRO A 100 -20.06 5.65 -3.76
CA PRO A 100 -21.15 4.80 -3.30
C PRO A 100 -20.64 3.55 -2.58
N VAL A 101 -21.25 3.20 -1.44
CA VAL A 101 -20.89 2.00 -0.66
C VAL A 101 -20.97 0.74 -1.51
N ILE A 102 -21.98 0.64 -2.39
CA ILE A 102 -22.14 -0.48 -3.32
C ILE A 102 -20.93 -0.64 -4.26
N THR A 103 -20.31 0.45 -4.72
CA THR A 103 -19.09 0.40 -5.55
C THR A 103 -17.92 -0.17 -4.75
N LEU A 104 -17.79 0.16 -3.46
CA LEU A 104 -16.76 -0.39 -2.58
C LEU A 104 -16.98 -1.89 -2.33
N GLU A 105 -18.22 -2.29 -2.03
CA GLU A 105 -18.59 -3.69 -1.81
C GLU A 105 -18.38 -4.55 -3.07
N GLU A 106 -18.81 -4.07 -4.23
CA GLU A 106 -18.58 -4.75 -5.50
C GLU A 106 -17.11 -4.87 -5.82
N MET A 107 -16.28 -3.87 -5.50
CA MET A 107 -14.84 -3.95 -5.69
C MET A 107 -14.20 -5.04 -4.81
N ILE A 108 -14.57 -5.13 -3.52
CA ILE A 108 -14.14 -6.22 -2.64
C ILE A 108 -14.57 -7.58 -3.20
N ASN A 109 -15.83 -7.71 -3.61
CA ASN A 109 -16.38 -8.94 -4.18
C ASN A 109 -15.75 -9.29 -5.53
N GLY A 110 -15.40 -8.30 -6.35
CA GLY A 110 -14.74 -8.47 -7.64
C GLY A 110 -13.33 -9.04 -7.49
N ILE A 111 -12.54 -8.49 -6.57
CA ILE A 111 -11.21 -9.02 -6.25
C ILE A 111 -11.29 -10.41 -5.64
N ARG A 112 -12.22 -10.65 -4.70
CA ARG A 112 -12.49 -11.99 -4.17
C ARG A 112 -12.81 -12.99 -5.28
N ARG A 113 -13.80 -12.67 -6.13
CA ARG A 113 -14.21 -13.52 -7.27
C ARG A 113 -13.05 -13.84 -8.20
N PHE A 114 -12.19 -12.86 -8.50
CA PHE A 114 -10.99 -13.09 -9.28
C PHE A 114 -10.10 -14.14 -8.61
N HIS A 115 -9.72 -13.93 -7.34
CA HIS A 115 -8.83 -14.84 -6.63
C HIS A 115 -9.42 -16.22 -6.40
N GLU A 116 -10.75 -16.33 -6.32
CA GLU A 116 -11.46 -17.60 -6.10
C GLU A 116 -11.73 -18.40 -7.38
N GLN A 117 -11.36 -17.90 -8.56
CA GLN A 117 -11.43 -18.68 -9.80
C GLN A 117 -10.52 -19.91 -9.78
N GLU A 118 -10.88 -20.88 -10.62
CA GLU A 118 -10.03 -22.04 -10.92
C GLU A 118 -8.63 -21.58 -11.42
N PRO A 119 -7.55 -22.31 -11.07
CA PRO A 119 -6.18 -21.93 -11.42
C PRO A 119 -5.97 -21.62 -12.91
N GLU A 120 -6.60 -22.39 -13.80
CA GLU A 120 -6.49 -22.26 -15.27
C GLU A 120 -6.98 -20.91 -15.77
N ALA A 121 -7.97 -20.31 -15.11
CA ALA A 121 -8.52 -19.01 -15.48
C ALA A 121 -7.56 -17.85 -15.17
N LYS A 122 -6.69 -18.01 -14.16
CA LYS A 122 -5.71 -17.01 -13.73
C LYS A 122 -4.30 -17.28 -14.24
N GLU A 123 -4.01 -18.49 -14.70
CA GLU A 123 -2.65 -18.96 -15.03
C GLU A 123 -1.91 -18.01 -15.98
N LYS A 124 -2.61 -17.48 -17.00
CA LYS A 124 -2.03 -16.54 -17.99
C LYS A 124 -1.58 -15.21 -17.39
N LEU A 125 -2.18 -14.83 -16.27
CA LEU A 125 -1.83 -13.62 -15.53
C LEU A 125 -0.73 -13.89 -14.51
N TYR A 126 -0.43 -15.16 -14.19
CA TYR A 126 0.62 -15.48 -13.24
C TYR A 126 1.99 -15.03 -13.76
N SER A 127 2.56 -14.02 -13.13
CA SER A 127 3.83 -13.44 -13.58
C SER A 127 4.49 -12.59 -12.51
N ARG A 128 5.83 -12.59 -12.52
CA ARG A 128 6.68 -11.68 -11.74
C ARG A 128 7.30 -10.57 -12.58
N ASP A 129 6.95 -10.50 -13.86
CA ASP A 129 7.44 -9.49 -14.78
C ASP A 129 6.78 -8.14 -14.49
N GLU A 130 7.54 -7.23 -13.88
CA GLU A 130 7.08 -5.89 -13.52
C GLU A 130 6.82 -4.97 -14.73
N SER A 131 7.23 -5.37 -15.95
CA SER A 131 6.90 -4.63 -17.17
C SER A 131 5.46 -4.86 -17.64
N LYS A 132 4.81 -5.92 -17.16
CA LYS A 132 3.41 -6.23 -17.50
C LYS A 132 2.45 -5.32 -16.74
N LYS A 133 1.41 -4.88 -17.46
CA LYS A 133 0.35 -4.02 -16.92
C LYS A 133 -0.59 -4.76 -15.97
N VAL A 134 -0.80 -6.06 -16.18
CA VAL A 134 -1.65 -6.90 -15.34
C VAL A 134 -0.88 -8.16 -14.97
N THR A 135 -0.74 -8.42 -13.69
CA THR A 135 -0.09 -9.62 -13.16
C THR A 135 -0.80 -10.15 -11.92
N PHE A 136 -0.70 -11.45 -11.71
CA PHE A 136 -1.12 -12.14 -10.50
C PHE A 136 0.09 -12.91 -9.96
N ASN A 137 0.34 -12.88 -8.66
CA ASN A 137 1.35 -13.73 -8.02
C ASN A 137 1.18 -13.75 -6.50
N THR A 138 1.78 -14.75 -5.86
CA THR A 138 2.09 -14.71 -4.43
C THR A 138 3.26 -13.76 -4.20
N LYS A 139 3.14 -12.84 -3.23
CA LYS A 139 4.21 -11.87 -2.98
C LYS A 139 5.41 -12.57 -2.32
N ILE A 140 6.53 -12.55 -3.01
CA ILE A 140 7.84 -13.01 -2.53
C ILE A 140 8.75 -11.79 -2.43
N ASP A 141 9.42 -11.60 -1.29
CA ASP A 141 10.59 -10.73 -1.24
C ASP A 141 11.82 -11.54 -1.66
N MET A 142 12.33 -11.27 -2.87
CA MET A 142 13.54 -11.92 -3.38
C MET A 142 14.84 -11.23 -2.89
N SER A 143 14.73 -10.24 -2.01
CA SER A 143 15.88 -9.58 -1.37
C SER A 143 16.42 -10.39 -0.17
N GLN A 144 17.25 -9.76 0.67
CA GLN A 144 18.12 -10.39 1.65
C GLN A 144 17.40 -11.28 2.69
N THR A 145 16.09 -11.11 2.92
CA THR A 145 15.32 -11.89 3.91
C THR A 145 14.62 -13.12 3.33
N MET A 146 14.53 -13.24 1.99
CA MET A 146 14.07 -14.41 1.24
C MET A 146 12.80 -15.10 1.79
N ALA A 147 11.84 -14.33 2.29
CA ALA A 147 10.57 -14.83 2.83
C ALA A 147 9.38 -14.44 1.93
N ALA A 148 8.40 -15.34 1.82
CA ALA A 148 7.13 -15.09 1.17
C ALA A 148 6.11 -14.59 2.18
N TYR A 149 5.26 -13.65 1.78
CA TYR A 149 4.17 -13.16 2.63
C TYR A 149 2.88 -13.94 2.37
N TRP A 150 2.05 -14.09 3.41
CA TRP A 150 0.78 -14.80 3.38
C TRP A 150 -0.33 -14.01 2.65
N ARG A 151 -0.09 -13.74 1.36
CA ARG A 151 -0.94 -12.94 0.49
C ARG A 151 -0.70 -13.22 -1.00
N ASP A 152 -1.80 -13.41 -1.73
CA ASP A 152 -1.83 -13.32 -3.19
C ASP A 152 -2.20 -11.90 -3.64
N THR A 153 -1.64 -11.45 -4.78
CA THR A 153 -1.83 -10.09 -5.28
C THR A 153 -2.18 -10.10 -6.76
N LEU A 154 -3.33 -9.55 -7.11
CA LEU A 154 -3.64 -9.07 -8.45
C LEU A 154 -3.12 -7.63 -8.56
N THR A 155 -2.30 -7.37 -9.57
CA THR A 155 -1.72 -6.07 -9.82
C THR A 155 -2.20 -5.55 -11.17
N CYS A 156 -2.66 -4.31 -11.21
CA CYS A 156 -3.22 -3.70 -12.41
C CYS A 156 -2.76 -2.24 -12.58
N VAL A 157 -2.22 -1.95 -13.74
CA VAL A 157 -2.22 -0.61 -14.35
C VAL A 157 -3.55 -0.47 -15.08
N ILE A 158 -4.34 0.54 -14.70
CA ILE A 158 -5.68 0.73 -15.25
C ILE A 158 -5.60 1.00 -16.76
N THR A 159 -5.98 -0.02 -17.53
CA THR A 159 -5.92 -0.06 -19.00
C THR A 159 -7.04 -0.98 -19.52
N GLN A 160 -7.13 -1.20 -20.83
CA GLN A 160 -8.16 -2.07 -21.42
C GLN A 160 -7.93 -3.57 -21.16
N GLU A 161 -6.76 -3.97 -20.65
CA GLU A 161 -6.33 -5.37 -20.50
C GLU A 161 -6.75 -6.02 -19.16
N LEU A 162 -7.65 -5.39 -18.40
CA LEU A 162 -8.10 -5.90 -17.10
C LEU A 162 -8.83 -7.25 -17.22
N PRO A 163 -8.75 -8.12 -16.18
CA PRO A 163 -9.41 -9.42 -16.17
C PRO A 163 -10.92 -9.29 -16.32
N GLY A 164 -11.53 -10.08 -17.23
CA GLY A 164 -12.96 -9.98 -17.54
C GLY A 164 -13.88 -10.13 -16.31
N THR A 165 -13.47 -10.91 -15.32
CA THR A 165 -14.21 -11.19 -14.07
C THR A 165 -14.48 -9.95 -13.22
N CYS A 166 -13.57 -8.97 -13.28
CA CYS A 166 -13.63 -7.77 -12.44
C CYS A 166 -13.38 -6.48 -13.21
N ARG A 167 -13.33 -6.52 -14.56
CA ARG A 167 -12.98 -5.36 -15.41
C ARG A 167 -13.87 -4.16 -15.14
N ASP A 168 -15.17 -4.30 -15.31
CA ASP A 168 -16.10 -3.16 -15.24
C ASP A 168 -16.17 -2.60 -13.81
N ILE A 169 -16.11 -3.48 -12.82
CA ILE A 169 -16.04 -3.14 -11.39
C ILE A 169 -14.77 -2.33 -11.09
N MET A 170 -13.61 -2.78 -11.59
CA MET A 170 -12.35 -2.07 -11.42
C MET A 170 -12.37 -0.71 -12.10
N LEU A 171 -12.95 -0.59 -13.30
CA LEU A 171 -13.07 0.67 -14.01
C LEU A 171 -13.98 1.65 -13.26
N ASP A 172 -15.16 1.21 -12.81
CA ASP A 172 -16.06 2.06 -12.02
C ASP A 172 -15.41 2.53 -10.71
N TYR A 173 -14.83 1.60 -9.94
CA TYR A 173 -14.13 1.91 -8.70
C TYR A 173 -12.96 2.88 -8.93
N THR A 174 -12.12 2.64 -9.93
CA THR A 174 -10.93 3.47 -10.17
C THR A 174 -11.27 4.86 -10.68
N ASN A 175 -12.33 5.03 -11.46
CA ASN A 175 -12.83 6.35 -11.83
C ASN A 175 -13.23 7.16 -10.59
N ASN A 176 -13.95 6.52 -9.65
CA ASN A 176 -14.32 7.14 -8.39
C ASN A 176 -13.09 7.47 -7.52
N VAL A 177 -12.12 6.56 -7.42
CA VAL A 177 -10.86 6.79 -6.69
C VAL A 177 -10.03 7.91 -7.32
N MET A 178 -9.97 8.03 -8.65
CA MET A 178 -9.26 9.12 -9.33
C MET A 178 -9.85 10.49 -9.00
N ASN A 179 -11.19 10.59 -8.95
CA ASN A 179 -11.88 11.82 -8.57
C ASN A 179 -11.61 12.18 -7.10
N LEU A 180 -11.71 11.19 -6.19
CA LEU A 180 -11.37 11.38 -4.79
C LEU A 180 -9.90 11.77 -4.60
N GLY A 181 -8.99 11.10 -5.31
CA GLY A 181 -7.55 11.40 -5.31
C GLY A 181 -7.27 12.83 -5.73
N THR A 182 -7.91 13.31 -6.79
CA THR A 182 -7.80 14.72 -7.23
C THR A 182 -8.20 15.68 -6.11
N THR A 183 -9.33 15.43 -5.45
CA THR A 183 -9.80 16.22 -4.30
C THR A 183 -8.80 16.16 -3.13
N LEU A 184 -8.26 14.99 -2.83
CA LEU A 184 -7.25 14.82 -1.78
C LEU A 184 -5.96 15.60 -2.08
N PHE A 185 -5.46 15.57 -3.32
CA PHE A 185 -4.26 16.34 -3.70
C PHE A 185 -4.50 17.85 -3.64
N GLU A 186 -5.72 18.32 -3.93
CA GLU A 186 -6.08 19.72 -3.75
C GLU A 186 -6.02 20.13 -2.27
N LEU A 187 -6.69 19.37 -1.41
CA LEU A 187 -6.71 19.62 0.03
C LEU A 187 -5.32 19.51 0.67
N ILE A 188 -4.48 18.56 0.22
CA ILE A 188 -3.10 18.40 0.68
C ILE A 188 -2.25 19.60 0.23
N SER A 189 -2.45 20.11 -0.99
CA SER A 189 -1.75 21.31 -1.47
C SER A 189 -2.12 22.53 -0.62
N GLU A 190 -3.40 22.73 -0.33
CA GLU A 190 -3.88 23.80 0.56
C GLU A 190 -3.37 23.61 2.00
N ALA A 191 -3.31 22.36 2.49
CA ALA A 191 -2.74 22.03 3.78
C ALA A 191 -1.24 22.36 3.86
N LEU A 192 -0.51 22.29 2.74
CA LEU A 192 0.88 22.75 2.64
C LEU A 192 1.01 24.28 2.59
N GLY A 193 -0.09 25.00 2.31
CA GLY A 193 -0.11 26.45 2.07
C GLY A 193 0.14 26.82 0.61
N LEU A 194 -0.10 25.90 -0.31
CA LEU A 194 0.14 26.06 -1.74
C LEU A 194 -1.17 26.31 -2.50
N ASN A 195 -1.05 26.62 -3.80
CA ASN A 195 -2.20 26.62 -4.70
C ASN A 195 -2.88 25.23 -4.69
N PRO A 196 -4.22 25.12 -4.68
CA PRO A 196 -4.90 23.83 -4.67
C PRO A 196 -4.42 22.87 -5.78
N ASN A 197 -4.10 23.37 -6.98
CA ASN A 197 -3.66 22.50 -8.07
C ASN A 197 -2.16 22.15 -8.03
N HIS A 198 -1.37 22.65 -7.08
CA HIS A 198 0.09 22.54 -7.13
C HIS A 198 0.57 21.08 -7.28
N LEU A 199 0.10 20.15 -6.44
CA LEU A 199 0.53 18.74 -6.52
C LEU A 199 0.04 18.05 -7.80
N LYS A 200 -1.11 18.47 -8.34
CA LYS A 200 -1.61 18.00 -9.63
C LYS A 200 -0.75 18.52 -10.79
N ASP A 201 -0.35 19.79 -10.75
CA ASP A 201 0.42 20.45 -11.81
C ASP A 201 1.85 19.91 -11.92
N ILE A 202 2.42 19.40 -10.83
CA ILE A 202 3.70 18.67 -10.86
C ILE A 202 3.51 17.16 -11.16
N GLY A 203 2.26 16.75 -11.39
CA GLY A 203 1.83 15.44 -11.90
C GLY A 203 1.82 14.30 -10.90
N CYS A 204 1.55 14.58 -9.62
CA CYS A 204 1.33 13.55 -8.61
C CYS A 204 0.09 12.68 -8.87
N THR A 205 -0.86 13.17 -9.69
CA THR A 205 -2.13 12.49 -10.03
C THR A 205 -2.11 11.77 -11.38
N GLU A 206 -1.00 11.77 -12.10
CA GLU A 206 -0.92 11.28 -13.49
C GLU A 206 -0.81 9.76 -13.62
N GLY A 207 -0.94 9.01 -12.52
CA GLY A 207 -1.02 7.56 -12.62
C GLY A 207 -1.59 6.91 -11.38
N LEU A 208 -2.31 5.83 -11.63
CA LEU A 208 -2.93 4.98 -10.63
C LEU A 208 -2.50 3.54 -10.84
N TYR A 209 -1.93 2.95 -9.80
CA TYR A 209 -1.56 1.56 -9.75
C TYR A 209 -2.40 0.85 -8.71
N VAL A 210 -3.09 -0.23 -9.06
CA VAL A 210 -4.02 -0.90 -8.16
C VAL A 210 -3.51 -2.29 -7.83
N MET A 211 -3.51 -2.63 -6.55
CA MET A 211 -3.23 -3.97 -6.07
C MET A 211 -4.42 -4.52 -5.29
N GLY A 212 -5.01 -5.61 -5.77
CA GLY A 212 -6.04 -6.38 -5.09
C GLY A 212 -5.43 -7.57 -4.34
N HIS A 213 -5.40 -7.46 -3.02
CA HIS A 213 -4.83 -8.45 -2.11
C HIS A 213 -5.86 -9.46 -1.64
N TYR A 214 -5.43 -10.73 -1.57
CA TYR A 214 -6.19 -11.85 -1.03
C TYR A 214 -5.34 -12.61 -0.03
N SER A 215 -5.75 -12.60 1.23
CA SER A 215 -5.05 -13.27 2.33
C SER A 215 -5.99 -14.29 2.98
N PRO A 216 -5.86 -15.59 2.66
CA PRO A 216 -6.62 -16.67 3.31
C PRO A 216 -6.42 -16.69 4.82
N ALA A 217 -7.31 -17.43 5.52
CA ALA A 217 -7.06 -17.81 6.90
C ALA A 217 -5.70 -18.53 7.01
N CYS A 218 -4.85 -18.06 7.91
CA CYS A 218 -3.53 -18.63 8.15
C CYS A 218 -3.60 -19.64 9.31
N PRO A 219 -3.04 -20.85 9.16
CA PRO A 219 -3.02 -21.85 10.25
C PRO A 219 -2.14 -21.41 11.44
N GLU A 220 -1.04 -20.71 11.17
CA GLU A 220 -0.06 -20.25 12.16
C GLU A 220 0.21 -18.74 11.97
N PRO A 221 -0.78 -17.86 12.22
CA PRO A 221 -0.71 -16.42 11.89
C PRO A 221 0.41 -15.68 12.61
N GLU A 222 0.85 -16.19 13.76
CA GLU A 222 1.98 -15.68 14.55
C GLU A 222 3.36 -15.97 13.94
N LEU A 223 3.44 -16.76 12.87
CA LEU A 223 4.70 -17.09 12.19
C LEU A 223 4.89 -16.31 10.89
N THR A 224 3.89 -15.52 10.46
CA THR A 224 3.91 -14.86 9.16
C THR A 224 3.20 -13.51 9.16
N MET A 225 3.29 -12.81 8.03
CA MET A 225 2.59 -11.56 7.78
C MET A 225 1.91 -11.59 6.42
N GLY A 226 0.81 -10.87 6.28
CA GLY A 226 0.25 -10.56 4.97
C GLY A 226 1.12 -9.57 4.20
N THR A 227 1.79 -8.65 4.90
CA THR A 227 2.77 -7.71 4.33
C THR A 227 3.75 -7.25 5.40
N GLY A 228 5.04 -7.29 5.09
CA GLY A 228 6.11 -6.86 6.00
C GLY A 228 6.10 -5.36 6.31
N VAL A 229 7.03 -4.95 7.16
CA VAL A 229 7.21 -3.56 7.58
C VAL A 229 7.78 -2.75 6.43
N HIS A 230 7.04 -1.73 5.97
CA HIS A 230 7.45 -0.91 4.84
C HIS A 230 6.82 0.49 4.89
N THR A 231 7.31 1.37 4.02
CA THR A 231 6.63 2.61 3.62
C THR A 231 6.23 2.52 2.14
N ASP A 232 5.20 3.30 1.79
CA ASP A 232 4.74 3.38 0.41
C ASP A 232 5.65 4.29 -0.42
N SER A 233 5.81 3.95 -1.69
CA SER A 233 6.72 4.69 -2.58
C SER A 233 6.07 5.75 -3.45
N GLY A 234 4.74 5.74 -3.54
CA GLY A 234 4.02 6.74 -4.32
C GLY A 234 3.99 8.09 -3.62
N PHE A 235 3.06 8.92 -4.06
CA PHE A 235 2.71 10.16 -3.37
C PHE A 235 1.63 9.89 -2.31
N LEU A 236 0.61 9.12 -2.68
CA LEU A 236 -0.57 8.88 -1.86
C LEU A 236 -1.12 7.48 -2.15
N THR A 237 -1.66 6.83 -1.13
CA THR A 237 -2.38 5.56 -1.25
C THR A 237 -3.80 5.74 -0.77
N VAL A 238 -4.77 5.24 -1.55
CA VAL A 238 -6.16 5.08 -1.16
C VAL A 238 -6.43 3.59 -0.99
N LEU A 239 -6.66 3.16 0.25
CA LEU A 239 -6.84 1.77 0.63
C LEU A 239 -8.31 1.51 1.00
N LEU A 240 -8.91 0.59 0.24
CA LEU A 240 -10.16 -0.07 0.60
C LEU A 240 -9.84 -1.40 1.27
N GLN A 241 -10.50 -1.72 2.39
CA GLN A 241 -10.37 -3.02 3.05
C GLN A 241 -11.72 -3.55 3.51
N ASP A 242 -11.78 -4.86 3.75
CA ASP A 242 -12.91 -5.49 4.43
C ASP A 242 -12.90 -5.21 5.95
N GLN A 243 -13.82 -5.89 6.65
CA GLN A 243 -14.01 -5.73 8.09
C GLN A 243 -13.15 -6.67 8.95
N ILE A 244 -12.25 -7.46 8.35
CA ILE A 244 -11.32 -8.35 9.09
C ILE A 244 -10.16 -7.54 9.69
N GLY A 245 -9.75 -6.45 9.04
CA GLY A 245 -8.67 -5.58 9.50
C GLY A 245 -7.31 -6.27 9.43
N GLY A 246 -6.36 -5.87 10.29
CA GLY A 246 -4.99 -6.42 10.30
C GLY A 246 -3.92 -5.47 9.76
N LEU A 247 -4.30 -4.31 9.23
CA LEU A 247 -3.37 -3.22 9.00
C LEU A 247 -2.91 -2.65 10.36
N GLN A 248 -1.59 -2.49 10.51
CA GLN A 248 -0.99 -1.81 11.66
C GLN A 248 -0.08 -0.68 11.18
N VAL A 249 -0.17 0.46 11.86
CA VAL A 249 0.62 1.68 11.58
C VAL A 249 1.57 1.92 12.75
N LEU A 250 2.83 2.28 12.46
CA LEU A 250 3.80 2.62 13.49
C LEU A 250 3.62 4.07 13.91
N HIS A 251 3.19 4.31 15.15
CA HIS A 251 3.05 5.64 15.73
C HIS A 251 3.68 5.66 17.12
N ASP A 252 4.53 6.66 17.40
CA ASP A 252 5.28 6.78 18.66
C ASP A 252 5.99 5.48 19.10
N ASN A 253 6.66 4.83 18.13
CA ASN A 253 7.36 3.55 18.30
C ASN A 253 6.46 2.39 18.79
N ARG A 254 5.17 2.46 18.49
CA ARG A 254 4.19 1.40 18.78
C ARG A 254 3.39 1.07 17.53
N TRP A 255 3.09 -0.22 17.38
CA TRP A 255 2.18 -0.68 16.33
C TRP A 255 0.73 -0.45 16.78
N ILE A 256 -0.01 0.36 16.03
CA ILE A 256 -1.41 0.68 16.27
C ILE A 256 -2.26 -0.05 15.24
N ASP A 257 -3.21 -0.87 15.69
CA ASP A 257 -4.20 -1.50 14.80
C ASP A 257 -5.13 -0.44 14.21
N VAL A 258 -5.30 -0.46 12.89
CA VAL A 258 -6.28 0.38 12.21
C VAL A 258 -7.62 -0.34 12.24
N THR A 259 -8.55 0.16 13.05
CA THR A 259 -9.90 -0.40 13.16
C THR A 259 -10.69 -0.11 11.87
N PRO A 260 -11.17 -1.12 11.13
CA PRO A 260 -12.01 -0.91 9.96
C PRO A 260 -13.30 -0.18 10.30
N ILE A 261 -13.65 0.82 9.49
CA ILE A 261 -14.94 1.51 9.56
C ILE A 261 -15.73 1.16 8.28
N PRO A 262 -16.98 0.68 8.39
CA PRO A 262 -17.81 0.39 7.23
C PRO A 262 -17.94 1.59 6.29
N GLY A 263 -17.61 1.37 5.01
CA GLY A 263 -17.68 2.40 3.98
C GLY A 263 -16.58 3.47 4.05
N ALA A 264 -15.61 3.37 4.96
CA ALA A 264 -14.47 4.29 5.01
C ALA A 264 -13.33 3.85 4.09
N LEU A 265 -12.52 4.81 3.67
CA LEU A 265 -11.27 4.58 2.96
C LEU A 265 -10.09 5.04 3.83
N ILE A 266 -9.01 4.27 3.84
CA ILE A 266 -7.78 4.66 4.52
C ILE A 266 -6.88 5.37 3.53
N ILE A 267 -6.36 6.51 3.94
CA ILE A 267 -5.44 7.34 3.19
C ILE A 267 -4.10 7.32 3.89
N ASN A 268 -3.02 7.10 3.15
CA ASN A 268 -1.67 7.29 3.67
C ASN A 268 -0.74 7.92 2.67
N LEU A 269 0.23 8.66 3.20
CA LEU A 269 1.22 9.34 2.38
C LEU A 269 2.36 8.38 2.05
N GLY A 270 2.88 8.52 0.84
CA GLY A 270 4.07 7.81 0.41
C GLY A 270 5.32 8.68 0.47
N ASP A 271 6.45 8.00 0.35
CA ASP A 271 7.79 8.55 0.44
C ASP A 271 7.99 9.74 -0.53
N LEU A 272 7.48 9.67 -1.77
CA LEU A 272 7.65 10.77 -2.72
C LEU A 272 6.94 12.05 -2.26
N LEU A 273 5.80 11.94 -1.57
CA LEU A 273 5.12 13.12 -1.01
C LEU A 273 5.86 13.69 0.20
N GLN A 274 6.44 12.84 1.05
CA GLN A 274 7.32 13.30 2.13
C GLN A 274 8.57 14.01 1.57
N LEU A 275 9.16 13.48 0.48
CA LEU A 275 10.31 14.07 -0.19
C LEU A 275 9.99 15.48 -0.72
N ILE A 276 8.91 15.64 -1.48
CA ILE A 276 8.56 16.94 -2.07
C ILE A 276 8.04 17.93 -1.03
N SER A 277 7.41 17.46 0.05
CA SER A 277 7.01 18.33 1.16
C SER A 277 8.14 18.68 2.13
N ASN A 278 9.36 18.18 1.88
CA ASN A 278 10.56 18.41 2.70
C ASN A 278 10.36 18.03 4.18
N ASP A 279 9.89 16.81 4.44
CA ASP A 279 9.55 16.30 5.78
C ASP A 279 8.43 17.06 6.51
N LYS A 280 7.76 18.03 5.87
CA LYS A 280 6.58 18.68 6.46
C LYS A 280 5.46 17.68 6.69
N PHE A 281 5.24 16.77 5.75
CA PHE A 281 4.33 15.64 5.89
C PHE A 281 5.11 14.32 5.88
N ILE A 282 4.60 13.32 6.59
CA ILE A 282 5.35 12.09 6.87
C ILE A 282 4.74 10.86 6.18
N SER A 283 5.61 10.02 5.61
CA SER A 283 5.36 8.64 5.17
C SER A 283 5.70 7.72 6.34
N VAL A 284 4.79 6.83 6.69
CA VAL A 284 4.86 6.07 7.95
C VAL A 284 4.95 4.58 7.70
N TYR A 285 5.81 3.93 8.51
CA TYR A 285 5.95 2.49 8.48
C TYR A 285 4.64 1.81 8.87
N HIS A 286 4.22 0.86 8.07
CA HIS A 286 3.04 0.05 8.30
C HIS A 286 3.29 -1.40 7.90
N ARG A 287 2.44 -2.30 8.40
CA ARG A 287 2.49 -3.74 8.13
C ARG A 287 1.08 -4.33 8.11
N VAL A 288 0.94 -5.54 7.59
CA VAL A 288 -0.33 -6.28 7.63
C VAL A 288 -0.09 -7.62 8.30
N VAL A 289 -0.68 -7.82 9.48
CA VAL A 289 -0.57 -9.08 10.22
C VAL A 289 -1.44 -10.16 9.58
N ALA A 290 -0.97 -11.41 9.61
CA ALA A 290 -1.81 -12.54 9.22
C ALA A 290 -2.89 -12.81 10.28
N ARG A 291 -4.00 -13.42 9.86
CA ARG A 291 -5.13 -13.76 10.74
C ARG A 291 -5.53 -15.21 10.50
N ASN A 292 -6.03 -15.87 11.53
CA ASN A 292 -6.63 -17.21 11.44
C ASN A 292 -8.09 -17.18 10.90
N ILE A 293 -8.60 -16.00 10.57
CA ILE A 293 -9.89 -15.78 9.90
C ILE A 293 -9.63 -15.17 8.53
N GLY A 294 -10.46 -15.51 7.54
CA GLY A 294 -10.27 -15.06 6.17
C GLY A 294 -11.29 -15.64 5.18
N PRO A 295 -11.13 -15.34 3.87
CA PRO A 295 -10.04 -14.52 3.34
C PRO A 295 -10.25 -13.02 3.61
N ARG A 296 -9.17 -12.35 3.99
CA ARG A 296 -9.09 -10.89 4.04
C ARG A 296 -8.84 -10.33 2.65
N ILE A 297 -9.64 -9.35 2.26
CA ILE A 297 -9.54 -8.63 0.99
C ILE A 297 -9.19 -7.17 1.25
N SER A 298 -8.23 -6.65 0.48
CA SER A 298 -7.95 -5.21 0.46
C SER A 298 -7.44 -4.75 -0.89
N ILE A 299 -7.76 -3.52 -1.26
CA ILE A 299 -7.42 -2.92 -2.54
C ILE A 299 -6.63 -1.65 -2.26
N ALA A 300 -5.33 -1.69 -2.54
CA ALA A 300 -4.46 -0.52 -2.43
C ALA A 300 -4.35 0.18 -3.78
N SER A 301 -4.74 1.46 -3.83
CA SER A 301 -4.72 2.29 -5.03
C SER A 301 -3.65 3.37 -4.87
N PHE A 302 -2.51 3.17 -5.52
CA PHE A 302 -1.32 4.00 -5.37
C PHE A 302 -1.30 5.09 -6.43
N PHE A 303 -1.34 6.34 -5.99
CA PHE A 303 -1.06 7.50 -6.83
C PHE A 303 0.45 7.66 -7.01
N ARG A 304 0.89 7.42 -8.24
CA ARG A 304 2.26 7.63 -8.71
C ARG A 304 2.22 7.93 -10.20
N THR A 305 3.03 8.86 -10.69
CA THR A 305 3.10 9.16 -12.13
C THR A 305 3.52 7.91 -12.90
N TYR A 306 2.89 7.64 -14.04
CA TYR A 306 3.36 6.59 -14.94
C TYR A 306 4.76 6.91 -15.47
N ILE A 307 5.63 5.89 -15.48
CA ILE A 307 6.96 6.01 -16.09
C ILE A 307 6.79 5.80 -17.59
N GLU A 308 6.49 6.89 -18.28
CA GLU A 308 6.43 6.96 -19.74
C GLU A 308 7.55 7.87 -20.27
N PRO A 309 8.01 7.71 -21.52
CA PRO A 309 9.16 8.45 -22.04
C PRO A 309 9.11 9.97 -21.83
N GLN A 310 7.92 10.57 -21.92
CA GLN A 310 7.70 12.01 -21.74
C GLN A 310 7.88 12.49 -20.29
N ASN A 311 7.67 11.62 -19.29
CA ASN A 311 7.71 11.99 -17.87
C ASN A 311 8.83 11.27 -17.10
N ALA A 312 9.57 10.35 -17.74
CA ALA A 312 10.63 9.55 -17.13
C ALA A 312 11.72 10.39 -16.45
N PHE A 313 11.99 11.59 -16.98
CA PHE A 313 13.00 12.51 -16.45
C PHE A 313 12.44 13.66 -15.62
N ARG A 314 11.13 13.69 -15.35
CA ARG A 314 10.55 14.69 -14.47
C ARG A 314 11.20 14.61 -13.10
N ARG A 315 11.64 15.76 -12.59
CA ARG A 315 12.36 15.88 -11.34
C ARG A 315 11.38 16.14 -10.20
N TYR A 316 11.55 15.38 -9.13
CA TYR A 316 10.86 15.56 -7.86
C TYR A 316 11.91 15.90 -6.79
N GLY A 317 11.64 16.97 -6.05
CA GLY A 317 12.48 17.49 -4.99
C GLY A 317 11.65 18.35 -4.04
N PRO A 318 12.25 18.84 -2.95
CA PRO A 318 11.60 19.77 -2.04
C PRO A 318 10.96 20.95 -2.79
N ILE A 319 9.65 21.16 -2.60
CA ILE A 319 8.89 22.24 -3.22
C ILE A 319 9.49 23.57 -2.77
N LYS A 320 9.85 24.43 -3.73
CA LYS A 320 10.64 25.65 -3.48
C LYS A 320 9.91 26.62 -2.56
N GLU A 321 8.60 26.72 -2.69
CA GLU A 321 7.71 27.55 -1.89
C GLU A 321 7.66 27.14 -0.41
N LEU A 322 8.06 25.91 -0.09
CA LEU A 322 8.15 25.41 1.29
C LEU A 322 9.53 25.64 1.93
N LEU A 323 10.52 26.05 1.15
CA LEU A 323 11.90 26.24 1.61
C LEU A 323 12.12 27.65 2.13
N SER A 324 13.00 27.77 3.12
CA SER A 324 13.48 29.05 3.65
C SER A 324 14.84 28.86 4.32
N GLU A 325 15.47 29.93 4.79
CA GLU A 325 16.71 29.83 5.57
C GLU A 325 16.54 28.93 6.82
N ASN A 326 15.35 28.95 7.42
CA ASN A 326 15.01 28.13 8.59
C ASN A 326 14.44 26.74 8.23
N ASN A 327 14.17 26.48 6.96
CA ASN A 327 13.72 25.19 6.43
C ASN A 327 14.48 24.86 5.13
N PRO A 328 15.80 24.56 5.21
CA PRO A 328 16.60 24.23 4.04
C PRO A 328 16.16 22.88 3.44
N PRO A 329 16.52 22.59 2.18
CA PRO A 329 16.21 21.30 1.58
C PRO A 329 16.89 20.16 2.37
N ILE A 330 16.10 19.15 2.72
CA ILE A 330 16.53 17.92 3.40
C ILE A 330 16.87 16.86 2.35
N TYR A 331 16.21 16.89 1.19
CA TYR A 331 16.34 15.89 0.14
C TYR A 331 16.97 16.45 -1.13
N LYS A 332 17.76 15.61 -1.81
CA LYS A 332 18.22 15.84 -3.18
C LYS A 332 17.09 15.54 -4.18
N GLU A 333 17.08 16.26 -5.29
CA GLU A 333 16.16 15.95 -6.38
C GLU A 333 16.42 14.57 -7.00
N THR A 334 15.36 13.89 -7.40
CA THR A 334 15.40 12.60 -8.11
C THR A 334 14.37 12.57 -9.24
N ASN A 335 14.36 11.52 -10.05
CA ASN A 335 13.26 11.20 -10.96
C ASN A 335 12.71 9.81 -10.59
N LEU A 336 11.56 9.44 -11.15
CA LEU A 336 10.91 8.18 -10.78
C LEU A 336 11.70 6.94 -11.21
N VAL A 337 12.40 7.01 -12.34
CA VAL A 337 13.23 5.90 -12.83
C VAL A 337 14.32 5.58 -11.81
N ASP A 338 15.08 6.59 -11.38
CA ASP A 338 16.16 6.44 -10.41
C ASP A 338 15.63 6.03 -9.04
N TYR A 339 14.52 6.64 -8.60
CA TYR A 339 13.89 6.33 -7.33
C TYR A 339 13.43 4.86 -7.25
N PHE A 340 12.65 4.39 -8.22
CA PHE A 340 12.15 3.02 -8.23
C PHE A 340 13.24 1.99 -8.51
N LYS A 341 14.26 2.33 -9.33
CA LYS A 341 15.44 1.48 -9.51
C LYS A 341 16.17 1.27 -8.19
N PHE A 342 16.41 2.34 -7.42
CA PHE A 342 17.03 2.23 -6.11
C PHE A 342 16.18 1.41 -5.14
N LYS A 343 14.87 1.69 -5.05
CA LYS A 343 13.98 0.91 -4.18
C LYS A 343 13.96 -0.58 -4.53
N HIS A 344 13.86 -0.92 -5.82
CA HIS A 344 13.84 -2.32 -6.25
C HIS A 344 15.12 -3.05 -5.82
N LEU A 345 16.29 -2.40 -5.96
CA LEU A 345 17.57 -2.96 -5.51
C LEU A 345 17.65 -3.10 -3.99
N LYS A 346 17.02 -2.19 -3.24
CA LYS A 346 17.01 -2.21 -1.78
C LYS A 346 16.13 -3.32 -1.20
N GLY A 347 15.00 -3.62 -1.84
CA GLY A 347 13.96 -4.47 -1.28
C GLY A 347 12.87 -3.69 -0.55
N VAL A 348 11.88 -4.41 0.00
CA VAL A 348 10.68 -3.81 0.62
C VAL A 348 10.84 -3.67 2.14
N GLU A 349 11.60 -4.56 2.77
CA GLU A 349 11.84 -4.54 4.22
C GLU A 349 12.98 -3.61 4.64
N GLY A 350 12.85 -3.07 5.85
CA GLY A 350 13.90 -2.29 6.51
C GLY A 350 13.66 -0.79 6.42
N THR A 351 14.72 -0.01 6.17
CA THR A 351 14.63 1.45 6.19
C THR A 351 13.90 2.00 4.95
N SER A 352 13.22 3.14 5.05
CA SER A 352 12.62 3.83 3.89
C SER A 352 13.67 4.12 2.81
N ALA A 353 13.27 4.09 1.54
CA ALA A 353 14.14 4.47 0.43
C ALA A 353 14.60 5.94 0.52
N LEU A 354 13.83 6.78 1.22
CA LEU A 354 14.12 8.20 1.43
C LEU A 354 15.49 8.49 2.06
N ALA A 355 15.99 7.60 2.91
CA ALA A 355 17.30 7.79 3.55
C ALA A 355 18.43 7.97 2.53
N HIS A 356 18.33 7.36 1.34
CA HIS A 356 19.32 7.51 0.26
C HIS A 356 19.28 8.90 -0.41
N PHE A 357 18.15 9.59 -0.29
CA PHE A 357 17.91 10.88 -0.91
C PHE A 357 18.13 12.05 0.04
N LYS A 358 18.43 11.81 1.33
CA LYS A 358 18.81 12.88 2.24
C LYS A 358 20.15 13.51 1.84
N LEU A 359 20.25 14.83 2.00
CA LEU A 359 21.47 15.60 1.72
C LEU A 359 22.49 15.49 2.86
N PHE A 360 22.04 15.18 4.09
CA PHE A 360 22.84 15.10 5.31
C PHE A 360 22.47 13.86 6.12
#